data_AF-A0A0P8X801-F1
#
_entry.id   AF-A0A0P8X801-F1
#
_cell.length_a   1.000
_cell.length_b   1.000
_cell.length_c   1.000
_cell.angle_alpha   90.00
_cell.angle_beta   90.00
_cell.angle_gamma   90.00
#
_symmetry.space_group_name_H-M   'P 1'
#
loop_
_entity.id
_entity.type
_entity.pdbx_description
1 polymer ?
#
loop_
_entity_poly.entity_id
_entity_poly.type
_entity_poly.pdbx_seq_one_letter_code
_entity_poly.pdbx_strand_id
1 'polypeptide(L)'
;MINDSLFLFIVIATVVYWFIFYRFMKETGQMKDERGRHINQMASEATLIIVQMLLLIGLLAVEVFKWLDAGKMLAFVYVVAIFGHTLVRYYYVRVM
;
A
#
# COMPACT_ATOMS: atom_id res chain seq x y z
N MET A 1 0.00 15.71 15.66
CA MET A 1 1.44 15.61 15.29
C MET A 1 1.78 14.14 15.15
N ILE A 2 2.41 13.74 14.05
CA ILE A 2 2.91 12.37 13.89
C ILE A 2 4.03 12.18 14.94
N ASN A 3 3.91 11.17 15.78
CA ASN A 3 4.94 10.82 16.76
C ASN A 3 6.23 10.41 16.01
N ASP A 4 7.39 10.85 16.46
CA ASP A 4 8.69 10.55 15.84
C ASP A 4 8.89 9.05 15.60
N SER A 5 8.40 8.21 16.51
CA SER A 5 8.43 6.74 16.36
C SER A 5 7.56 6.21 15.21
N LEU A 6 6.38 6.80 15.01
CA LEU A 6 5.47 6.43 13.92
C LEU A 6 6.05 6.87 12.57
N PHE A 7 6.64 8.08 12.52
CA PHE A 7 7.35 8.55 11.33
C PHE A 7 8.50 7.63 10.96
N LEU A 8 9.34 7.27 11.94
CA LEU A 8 10.49 6.40 11.72
C LEU A 8 10.08 4.98 11.30
N PHE A 9 8.99 4.45 11.87
CA PHE A 9 8.39 3.19 11.42
C PHE A 9 7.92 3.26 9.97
N ILE A 10 7.21 4.32 9.59
CA ILE A 10 6.76 4.53 8.21
C ILE A 10 7.96 4.53 7.26
N VAL A 11 8.99 5.33 7.54
CA VAL A 11 10.19 5.42 6.70
C VAL A 11 10.86 4.05 6.54
N ILE A 12 11.06 3.30 7.63
CA ILE A 12 11.66 1.96 7.56
C ILE A 12 10.78 1.03 6.72
N ALA A 13 9.46 1.01 6.96
CA ALA A 13 8.53 0.18 6.20
C ALA A 13 8.55 0.52 4.70
N THR A 14 8.63 1.81 4.35
CA THR A 14 8.77 2.27 2.96
C THR A 14 10.04 1.75 2.32
N VAL A 15 11.19 1.89 3.01
CA VAL A 15 12.49 1.45 2.48
C VAL A 15 12.51 -0.06 2.30
N VAL A 16 11.98 -0.82 3.26
CA VAL A 16 11.87 -2.28 3.19
C VAL A 16 10.95 -2.70 2.04
N TYR A 17 9.77 -2.10 1.93
CA TYR A 17 8.84 -2.37 0.83
C TYR A 17 9.48 -2.06 -0.52
N TRP A 18 10.13 -0.90 -0.66
CA TRP A 18 10.79 -0.52 -1.89
C TRP A 18 11.91 -1.49 -2.25
N PHE A 19 12.72 -1.90 -1.28
CA PHE A 19 13.80 -2.86 -1.51
C PHE A 19 13.26 -4.23 -1.94
N ILE A 20 12.26 -4.77 -1.25
CA ILE A 20 11.62 -6.06 -1.58
C ILE A 20 10.96 -5.98 -2.96
N PHE A 21 10.21 -4.91 -3.23
CA PHE A 21 9.55 -4.70 -4.50
C PHE A 21 10.56 -4.58 -5.65
N TYR A 22 11.59 -3.74 -5.50
CA TYR A 22 12.63 -3.57 -6.51
C TYR A 22 13.35 -4.89 -6.79
N ARG A 23 13.75 -5.62 -5.74
CA ARG A 23 14.42 -6.91 -5.86
C ARG A 23 13.53 -7.94 -6.54
N PHE A 24 12.26 -8.05 -6.13
CA PHE A 24 11.29 -8.94 -6.75
C PHE A 24 11.13 -8.62 -8.25
N MET A 25 10.94 -7.36 -8.61
CA MET A 25 10.73 -6.94 -10.00
C MET A 25 11.95 -7.20 -10.88
N LYS A 26 13.16 -7.05 -10.32
CA LYS A 26 14.43 -7.30 -11.02
C LYS A 26 14.75 -8.79 -11.16
N GLU A 27 14.56 -9.57 -10.09
CA GLU A 27 14.97 -10.98 -10.04
C GLU A 27 13.98 -11.92 -10.74
N THR A 28 12.68 -11.62 -10.70
CA THR A 28 11.65 -12.54 -11.25
C THR A 28 11.39 -12.34 -12.74
N GLY A 29 11.95 -11.29 -13.36
CA GLY A 29 11.68 -10.97 -14.77
C GLY A 29 10.21 -10.69 -15.08
N GLN A 30 9.33 -10.61 -14.08
CA GLN A 30 7.88 -10.50 -14.27
C GLN A 30 7.44 -9.22 -14.98
N MET A 31 8.29 -8.18 -15.04
CA MET A 31 8.03 -6.99 -15.85
C MET A 31 8.38 -7.16 -17.34
N LYS A 32 9.11 -8.22 -17.70
CA LYS A 32 9.40 -8.59 -19.09
C LYS A 32 8.33 -9.54 -19.66
N ASP A 33 7.61 -10.24 -18.79
CA ASP A 33 6.46 -11.08 -19.13
C ASP A 33 5.16 -10.25 -19.12
N GLU A 34 4.36 -10.35 -20.18
CA GLU A 34 3.06 -9.67 -20.28
C GLU A 34 2.12 -10.08 -19.14
N ARG A 35 2.16 -11.34 -18.70
CA ARG A 35 1.33 -11.84 -17.59
C ARG A 35 1.72 -11.17 -16.27
N GLY A 36 3.01 -11.06 -15.99
CA GLY A 36 3.50 -10.42 -14.78
C GLY A 36 3.21 -8.91 -14.74
N ARG A 37 3.26 -8.24 -15.90
CA ARG A 37 2.82 -6.84 -16.04
C ARG A 37 1.33 -6.68 -15.77
N HIS A 38 0.49 -7.54 -16.34
CA HIS A 38 -0.95 -7.50 -16.17
C HIS A 38 -1.37 -7.74 -14.71
N ILE A 39 -0.75 -8.71 -14.03
CA ILE A 39 -0.95 -8.95 -12.59
C ILE A 39 -0.57 -7.73 -11.75
N ASN A 40 0.57 -7.10 -12.04
CA ASN A 40 1.01 -5.92 -11.30
C ASN A 40 0.06 -4.73 -11.52
N GLN A 41 -0.47 -4.57 -12.74
CA GLN A 41 -1.45 -3.54 -13.05
C GLN A 41 -2.75 -3.75 -12.30
N MET A 42 -3.35 -4.95 -12.36
CA MET A 42 -4.58 -5.25 -11.60
C MET A 42 -4.39 -5.10 -10.10
N ALA A 43 -3.25 -5.53 -9.56
CA ALA A 43 -2.94 -5.33 -8.15
C ALA A 43 -2.83 -3.85 -7.78
N SER A 44 -2.21 -3.04 -8.64
CA SER A 44 -2.10 -1.59 -8.46
C SER A 44 -3.47 -0.92 -8.52
N GLU A 45 -4.31 -1.26 -9.50
CA GLU A 45 -5.65 -0.72 -9.68
C GLU A 45 -6.55 -1.06 -8.48
N ALA A 46 -6.58 -2.31 -8.05
CA ALA A 46 -7.35 -2.74 -6.89
C ALA A 46 -6.87 -2.04 -5.59
N THR A 47 -5.55 -1.92 -5.40
CA THR A 47 -5.00 -1.21 -4.23
C THR A 47 -5.31 0.28 -4.26
N LEU A 48 -5.27 0.90 -5.45
CA LEU A 48 -5.63 2.32 -5.62
C LEU A 48 -7.09 2.56 -5.20
N ILE A 49 -8.02 1.70 -5.63
CA ILE A 49 -9.43 1.79 -5.24
C ILE A 49 -9.59 1.66 -3.72
N ILE A 50 -8.91 0.69 -3.10
CA ILE A 50 -8.96 0.49 -1.64
C ILE A 50 -8.44 1.73 -0.91
N VAL A 51 -7.30 2.28 -1.34
CA VAL A 51 -6.70 3.48 -0.73
C VAL A 51 -7.61 4.70 -0.89
N GLN A 52 -8.20 4.90 -2.07
CA GLN A 52 -9.14 5.99 -2.31
C GLN A 52 -10.38 5.90 -1.40
N MET A 53 -10.95 4.71 -1.25
CA MET A 53 -12.08 4.48 -0.35
C MET A 53 -11.69 4.72 1.12
N LEU A 54 -10.52 4.26 1.55
CA LEU A 54 -10.04 4.50 2.91
C LEU A 54 -9.72 5.97 3.18
N LEU A 55 -9.22 6.72 2.20
CA LEU A 55 -9.03 8.16 2.31
C LEU A 55 -10.37 8.87 2.47
N LEU A 56 -11.36 8.54 1.64
CA LEU A 56 -12.69 9.15 1.72
C LEU A 56 -13.36 8.86 3.08
N ILE A 57 -13.36 7.59 3.50
CA ILE A 57 -13.90 7.18 4.81
C ILE A 57 -13.11 7.85 5.93
N GLY A 58 -11.78 7.92 5.80
CA GLY A 58 -10.91 8.56 6.79
C GLY A 58 -11.18 10.05 6.97
N LEU A 59 -11.40 10.77 5.87
CA LEU A 59 -11.77 12.19 5.92
C LEU A 59 -13.10 12.39 6.66
N LEU A 60 -14.15 11.64 6.27
CA LEU A 60 -15.45 11.71 6.92
C LEU A 60 -15.37 11.29 8.39
N ALA A 61 -14.59 10.26 8.71
CA ALA A 61 -14.45 9.75 10.07
C ALA A 61 -13.70 10.75 10.97
N VAL A 62 -12.64 11.39 10.48
CA VAL A 62 -11.91 12.41 11.26
C VAL A 62 -12.79 13.64 11.51
N GLU A 63 -13.65 14.00 10.57
CA GLU A 63 -14.60 15.11 10.73
C GLU A 63 -15.71 14.80 11.75
N VAL A 64 -16.26 13.59 11.70
CA VAL A 64 -17.34 13.15 12.61
C VAL A 64 -16.81 12.79 14.00
N PHE A 65 -15.68 12.10 14.08
CA PHE A 65 -15.10 11.59 15.31
C PHE A 65 -13.88 12.41 15.73
N LYS A 66 -14.12 13.42 16.59
CA LYS A 66 -13.07 14.34 17.09
C LYS A 66 -11.90 13.68 17.84
N TRP A 67 -12.01 12.40 18.19
CA TRP A 67 -10.94 11.64 18.83
C TRP A 67 -10.00 10.94 17.84
N LEU A 68 -10.36 10.87 16.55
CA LEU A 68 -9.51 10.34 15.50
C LEU A 68 -8.48 11.39 15.05
N ASP A 69 -7.20 11.02 15.13
CA ASP A 69 -6.10 11.86 14.64
C ASP A 69 -5.89 11.63 13.14
N ALA A 70 -5.93 12.71 12.35
CA ALA A 70 -5.75 12.67 10.90
C ALA A 70 -4.40 12.06 10.50
N GLY A 71 -3.33 12.33 11.26
CA GLY A 71 -2.01 11.77 11.00
C GLY A 71 -1.97 10.26 11.17
N LYS A 72 -2.64 9.73 12.21
CA LYS A 72 -2.78 8.27 12.40
C LYS A 72 -3.63 7.62 11.31
N MET A 73 -4.69 8.29 10.86
CA MET A 73 -5.52 7.79 9.75
C MET A 73 -4.70 7.71 8.45
N LEU A 74 -3.94 8.76 8.13
CA LEU A 74 -3.04 8.76 6.97
C LEU A 74 -1.96 7.69 7.08
N ALA A 75 -1.36 7.50 8.26
CA ALA A 75 -0.40 6.43 8.51
C ALA A 75 -1.01 5.04 8.26
N PHE A 76 -2.25 4.82 8.72
CA PHE A 76 -2.98 3.58 8.47
C PHE A 76 -3.21 3.36 6.97
N VAL A 77 -3.70 4.37 6.25
CA VAL A 77 -3.88 4.30 4.79
C VAL A 77 -2.57 3.97 4.08
N TYR A 78 -1.47 4.58 4.52
CA TYR A 78 -0.14 4.34 3.96
C TYR A 78 0.31 2.89 4.15
N VAL A 79 0.10 2.33 5.34
CA VAL A 79 0.37 0.92 5.63
C VAL A 79 -0.48 0.03 4.72
N VAL A 80 -1.78 0.31 4.57
CA VAL A 80 -2.65 -0.45 3.65
C VAL A 80 -2.17 -0.34 2.20
N ALA A 81 -1.68 0.82 1.76
CA ALA A 81 -1.16 0.98 0.40
C ALA A 81 0.05 0.06 0.14
N ILE A 82 0.97 0.00 1.09
CA ILE A 82 2.17 -0.85 1.01
C ILE A 82 1.79 -2.34 1.04
N PHE A 83 1.12 -2.78 2.11
CA PHE A 83 0.85 -4.20 2.32
C PHE A 83 -0.26 -4.71 1.40
N GLY A 84 -1.26 -3.88 1.13
CA GLY A 84 -2.36 -4.19 0.22
C GLY A 84 -1.86 -4.49 -1.18
N HIS A 85 -0.95 -3.67 -1.72
CA HIS A 85 -0.37 -3.94 -3.03
C HIS A 85 0.36 -5.29 -3.06
N THR A 86 1.22 -5.56 -2.08
CA THR A 86 1.94 -6.85 -2.01
C THR A 86 0.99 -8.04 -1.89
N LEU A 87 -0.04 -7.94 -1.04
CA LEU A 87 -1.00 -9.01 -0.80
C LEU A 87 -1.87 -9.30 -2.03
N VAL A 88 -2.46 -8.26 -2.63
CA VAL A 88 -3.31 -8.38 -3.82
C VAL A 88 -2.49 -8.94 -4.99
N ARG A 89 -1.27 -8.48 -5.15
CA ARG A 89 -0.36 -9.00 -6.18
C ARG A 89 -0.02 -10.47 -5.93
N TYR A 90 0.29 -10.85 -4.69
CA TYR A 90 0.55 -12.25 -4.33
C TYR A 90 -0.68 -13.14 -4.60
N TYR A 91 -1.88 -12.66 -4.30
CA TYR A 91 -3.13 -13.34 -4.63
C TYR A 91 -3.27 -13.55 -6.14
N TYR A 92 -3.10 -12.51 -6.96
CA TYR A 92 -3.23 -12.65 -8.42
C TYR A 92 -2.16 -13.56 -9.03
N VAL A 93 -0.94 -13.56 -8.52
CA VAL A 93 0.10 -14.53 -8.93
C VAL A 93 -0.33 -15.98 -8.69
N ARG A 94 -1.13 -16.25 -7.64
CA ARG A 94 -1.60 -17.60 -7.30
C ARG A 94 -2.82 -18.04 -8.12
N VAL A 95 -3.64 -17.09 -8.56
CA VAL A 95 -4.95 -17.37 -9.18
C VAL A 95 -4.93 -17.26 -10.70
N MET A 96 -4.05 -16.45 -11.27
CA MET A 96 -3.95 -16.20 -12.71
C MET A 96 -2.69 -16.81 -13.29
#